data_AF-A0A838M150-F1
#
_entry.id   AF-A0A838M150-F1
#
_cell.length_a   1.000
_cell.length_b   1.000
_cell.length_c   1.000
_cell.angle_alpha   90.00
_cell.angle_beta   90.00
_cell.angle_gamma   90.00
#
_symmetry.space_group_name_H-M   'P 1'
#
loop_
_entity.id
_entity.type
_entity.pdbx_description
1 polymer ?
#
loop_
_entity_poly.entity_id
_entity_poly.type
_entity_poly.pdbx_seq_one_letter_code
_entity_poly.pdbx_strand_id
1 'polypeptide(L)' 'MPDTDDAYRLGAAAYKNDRTLSENPFDSGDSRFDEWEDGWSEALDAELLNAGVQAAPLRGVAPGTDS' A
#
# COMPACT_ATOMS: atom_id res chain seq x y z
N MET A 1 -15.39 -9.69 -12.91
CA MET A 1 -14.88 -8.72 -11.92
C MET A 1 -13.70 -9.38 -11.24
N PRO A 2 -12.58 -8.67 -11.03
CA PRO A 2 -11.46 -9.22 -10.25
C PRO A 2 -11.95 -9.59 -8.85
N ASP A 3 -11.46 -10.73 -8.35
CA ASP A 3 -11.61 -11.14 -6.96
C ASP A 3 -10.57 -10.42 -6.07
N THR A 4 -10.52 -10.78 -4.79
CA THR A 4 -9.57 -10.18 -3.82
C THR A 4 -8.11 -10.48 -4.18
N ASP A 5 -7.80 -11.68 -4.67
CA ASP A 5 -6.45 -12.05 -5.10
C ASP A 5 -5.99 -11.20 -6.30
N ASP A 6 -6.90 -10.97 -7.26
CA ASP A 6 -6.64 -10.08 -8.38
C ASP A 6 -6.47 -8.63 -7.94
N ALA A 7 -7.24 -8.17 -6.94
CA ALA A 7 -7.12 -6.82 -6.38
C ALA A 7 -5.73 -6.60 -5.73
N TYR A 8 -5.26 -7.56 -4.93
CA TYR A 8 -3.91 -7.53 -4.36
C TYR A 8 -2.82 -7.46 -5.44
N ARG A 9 -2.90 -8.32 -6.47
CA ARG A 9 -1.92 -8.29 -7.58
C ARG A 9 -1.97 -6.96 -8.36
N LEU A 10 -3.16 -6.40 -8.54
CA LEU A 10 -3.35 -5.08 -9.17
C LEU A 10 -2.74 -3.96 -8.33
N GLY A 11 -2.82 -4.03 -7.00
CA GLY A 11 -2.18 -3.09 -6.08
C GLY A 11 -0.66 -3.09 -6.20
N ALA A 12 -0.08 -4.28 -6.13
CA ALA A 12 1.37 -4.47 -6.29
C ALA A 12 1.86 -4.02 -7.67
N ALA A 13 1.08 -4.24 -8.72
CA ALA A 13 1.40 -3.76 -10.07
C ALA A 13 1.27 -2.24 -10.18
N ALA A 14 0.28 -1.63 -9.53
CA ALA A 14 0.07 -0.19 -9.55
C ALA A 14 1.25 0.56 -8.95
N TYR A 15 1.77 0.10 -7.80
CA TYR A 15 3.00 0.64 -7.20
C TYR A 15 4.18 0.64 -8.19
N LYS A 16 4.43 -0.49 -8.85
CA LYS A 16 5.51 -0.65 -9.86
C LYS A 16 5.35 0.23 -11.11
N ASN A 17 4.17 0.83 -11.31
CA ASN A 17 3.88 1.76 -12.39
C ASN A 17 3.70 3.20 -11.86
N ASP A 18 4.30 3.53 -10.72
CA ASP A 18 4.31 4.86 -10.09
C ASP A 18 2.91 5.40 -9.75
N ARG A 19 1.90 4.52 -9.62
CA ARG A 19 0.56 4.93 -9.21
C ARG A 19 0.49 5.08 -7.70
N THR A 20 -0.36 5.98 -7.25
CA THR A 20 -0.55 6.29 -5.82
C THR A 20 -1.79 5.61 -5.23
N LEU A 21 -1.87 5.52 -3.89
CA LEU A 21 -3.03 4.92 -3.21
C LEU A 21 -4.37 5.57 -3.58
N SER A 22 -4.39 6.87 -3.89
CA SER A 22 -5.62 7.58 -4.30
C SER A 22 -6.16 7.14 -5.66
N GLU A 23 -5.39 6.34 -6.40
CA GLU A 23 -5.78 5.75 -7.67
C GLU A 23 -6.31 4.31 -7.56
N ASN A 24 -6.57 3.84 -6.33
CA ASN A 24 -7.28 2.61 -6.05
C ASN A 24 -8.62 2.61 -6.82
N PRO A 25 -8.88 1.63 -7.71
CA PRO A 25 -10.08 1.61 -8.54
C PRO A 25 -11.32 1.09 -7.81
N PHE A 26 -11.18 0.61 -6.58
CA PHE A 26 -12.27 0.03 -5.80
C PHE A 26 -12.89 1.07 -4.86
N ASP A 27 -14.15 0.88 -4.48
CA ASP A 27 -14.83 1.75 -3.53
C ASP A 27 -14.40 1.41 -2.10
N SER A 28 -14.21 2.42 -1.25
CA SER A 28 -13.90 2.22 0.17
C SER A 28 -14.97 1.37 0.85
N GLY A 29 -14.56 0.32 1.58
CA GLY A 29 -15.45 -0.65 2.22
C GLY A 29 -15.75 -1.90 1.38
N ASP A 30 -15.25 -1.97 0.15
CA ASP A 30 -15.14 -3.22 -0.62
C ASP A 30 -13.88 -3.98 -0.16
N SER A 31 -13.95 -5.30 0.06
CA SER A 31 -12.76 -6.05 0.44
C SER A 31 -11.64 -5.97 -0.61
N ARG A 32 -11.97 -5.70 -1.87
CA ARG A 32 -10.98 -5.45 -2.93
C ARG A 32 -10.24 -4.14 -2.76
N PHE A 33 -10.86 -3.14 -2.11
CA PHE A 33 -10.19 -1.89 -1.77
C PHE A 33 -9.03 -2.18 -0.81
N ASP A 34 -9.31 -2.88 0.29
CA ASP A 34 -8.32 -3.22 1.31
C ASP A 34 -7.19 -4.08 0.72
N GLU A 35 -7.56 -5.14 -0.04
CA GLU A 35 -6.57 -6.05 -0.65
C GLU A 35 -5.68 -5.34 -1.68
N TRP A 36 -6.23 -4.38 -2.43
CA TRP A 36 -5.43 -3.57 -3.35
C TRP A 36 -4.44 -2.65 -2.60
N GLU A 37 -4.86 -2.02 -1.50
CA GLU A 37 -3.96 -1.19 -0.69
C GLU A 37 -2.86 -2.03 -0.02
N ASP A 38 -3.19 -3.25 0.42
CA ASP A 38 -2.24 -4.21 0.98
C ASP A 38 -1.18 -4.60 -0.07
N GLY A 39 -1.61 -4.99 -1.27
CA GLY A 39 -0.69 -5.33 -2.36
C GLY A 39 0.21 -4.16 -2.78
N TRP A 40 -0.31 -2.93 -2.78
CA TRP A 40 0.48 -1.73 -3.05
C TRP A 40 1.53 -1.50 -1.95
N SER A 41 1.13 -1.60 -0.69
CA SER A 41 1.99 -1.35 0.48
C SER A 41 3.09 -2.39 0.61
N GLU A 42 2.79 -3.67 0.39
CA GLU A 42 3.80 -4.73 0.41
C GLU A 42 4.84 -4.57 -0.71
N ALA A 43 4.43 -4.07 -1.89
CA ALA A 43 5.37 -3.79 -2.97
C ALA A 43 6.33 -2.65 -2.64
N LEU A 44 5.84 -1.59 -1.96
CA LEU A 44 6.65 -0.51 -1.43
C LEU A 44 7.64 -1.03 -0.37
N ASP A 45 7.16 -1.79 0.61
CA ASP A 45 8.00 -2.35 1.67
C ASP A 45 9.11 -3.24 1.09
N ALA A 46 8.77 -4.08 0.10
CA ALA A 46 9.74 -4.91 -0.59
C ALA A 46 10.81 -4.09 -1.33
N GLU A 47 10.43 -2.97 -1.96
CA GLU A 47 11.40 -2.08 -2.62
C GLU A 47 12.31 -1.39 -1.60
N LEU A 48 11.77 -0.88 -0.49
CA LEU A 48 12.56 -0.26 0.58
C LEU A 48 13.59 -1.25 1.15
N LEU A 49 13.15 -2.47 1.48
CA LEU A 49 14.03 -3.53 1.95
C LEU A 49 15.14 -3.85 0.94
N ASN A 50 14.82 -3.93 -0.36
CA ASN A 50 15.80 -4.18 -1.43
C ASN A 50 16.78 -3.01 -1.62
N ALA A 51 16.33 -1.78 -1.40
CA ALA A 51 17.17 -0.57 -1.47
C ALA A 51 18.14 -0.45 -0.28
N GLY A 52 18.09 -1.37 0.70
CA GLY A 52 18.80 -1.24 1.96
C GLY A 52 18.25 -0.10 2.83
N VAL A 53 17.09 0.44 2.48
CA VAL A 53 16.35 1.41 3.27
C VAL A 53 15.53 0.60 4.25
N GLN A 54 15.83 0.68 5.54
CA GLN A 54 14.90 0.13 6.54
C GLN A 54 13.55 0.79 6.32
N ALA A 55 12.54 0.00 5.92
CA ALA A 55 11.17 0.47 5.81
C ALA A 55 10.79 1.08 7.16
N ALA A 56 10.67 2.41 7.19
CA ALA A 56 10.20 3.09 8.38
C ALA A 56 8.77 2.63 8.60
N PRO A 57 8.41 2.09 9.77
CA PRO A 57 7.04 1.66 10.00
C PRO A 57 6.13 2.87 9.80
N LEU A 58 5.09 2.73 8.96
CA LEU A 58 4.00 3.71 8.80
C LEU A 58 3.11 3.79 10.07
N ARG A 59 3.72 3.69 11.25
CA ARG A 59 3.04 3.87 12.53
C ARG A 59 2.96 5.36 12.83
N GLY A 60 1.77 5.89 12.56
CA GLY A 60 1.10 6.95 13.32
C GLY A 60 1.99 8.06 13.87
N VAL A 61 1.86 9.23 13.25
CA VAL A 61 2.19 10.52 13.86
C VAL A 61 1.67 10.54 15.29
N ALA A 62 2.55 10.35 16.27
CA ALA A 62 2.23 10.66 17.65
C ALA A 62 2.19 12.18 17.77
N PRO A 63 1.11 12.78 18.28
CA PRO A 63 1.08 14.22 18.53
C PRO A 63 2.12 14.53 19.60
N GLY A 64 2.83 15.64 19.39
CA GLY A 64 4.03 15.98 20.14
C GLY A 64 3.83 16.07 21.65
N THR A 65 4.92 15.82 22.35
CA THR A 65 5.15 16.40 23.67
C THR A 65 6.50 17.11 23.61
N ASP A 66 6.44 18.38 23.23
CA ASP A 66 7.47 19.36 23.57
C ASP A 66 7.20 19.77 25.02
N SER A 67 8.08 19.38 25.93
CA SER A 67 8.34 19.98 27.26
C SER A 67 9.48 19.24 27.96
#